data_AF-A0A7S6MCN3-F1
#
_entry.id   AF-A0A7S6MCN3-F1
#
_cell.length_a   1.000
_cell.length_b   1.000
_cell.length_c   1.000
_cell.angle_alpha   90.00
_cell.angle_beta   90.00
_cell.angle_gamma   90.00
#
_symmetry.space_group_name_H-M   'P 1'
#
loop_
_entity.id
_entity.type
_entity.pdbx_description
1 polymer ?
#
loop_
_entity_poly.entity_id
_entity_poly.type
_entity_poly.pdbx_seq_one_letter_code
_entity_poly.pdbx_strand_id
1 'polypeptide(L)'
;MWNAGDESHDEVRVVFTAKRSGRLAVHGLACGIVNHLHLDDARPVLLRNMYQFSPEAHFITTAGKVILKAGGAAPIADDKRCAELFVKSCNRCARFLPVNIPHERNHLSFSNHCVADHRRPCKHNGFGRLRNPDTDESLSLDYGFQLECRFCKKFEVNAAHNPKRTAAQMKEDAARRRGFELLIEALSGGTPQLQYRHETGRELADDVLARSNGCCFNCGKPFPKGRGWHLDHTRPLALLWPLDGTATALCGGCNSEKRDRAPVEFYAPEKLQELAELTGISMDELRDPKPNMAVVGVLLKRLDWFFDEFLATPDMTREHDGKIAGELVVKALQKVLERCPGGAPIDLVAEFNSRRSAG
;
A
#
# COMPACT_ATOMS: atom_id res chain seq x y z
N MET A 1 -19.26 0.23 3.90
CA MET A 1 -20.56 0.52 3.29
C MET A 1 -20.47 0.08 1.84
N TRP A 2 -21.01 -1.10 1.54
CA TRP A 2 -21.43 -1.41 0.19
C TRP A 2 -22.50 -0.38 -0.15
N ASN A 3 -22.26 0.43 -1.19
CA ASN A 3 -23.37 1.11 -1.82
C ASN A 3 -24.05 0.02 -2.64
N ALA A 4 -25.20 -0.48 -2.17
CA ALA A 4 -26.21 -0.88 -3.13
C ALA A 4 -26.40 0.32 -4.07
N GLY A 5 -26.58 0.13 -5.36
CA GLY A 5 -26.87 1.24 -6.25
C GLY A 5 -28.19 1.90 -5.88
N ASP A 6 -28.88 2.45 -6.87
CA ASP A 6 -30.20 3.08 -6.67
C ASP A 6 -31.32 2.06 -6.30
N GLU A 7 -30.96 0.81 -5.97
CA GLU A 7 -31.88 -0.27 -5.63
C GLU A 7 -31.66 -0.74 -4.18
N SER A 8 -32.74 -0.79 -3.40
CA SER A 8 -32.75 -1.44 -2.09
C SER A 8 -32.62 -2.95 -2.27
N HIS A 9 -31.53 -3.55 -1.80
CA HIS A 9 -31.42 -5.00 -1.72
C HIS A 9 -31.81 -5.48 -0.31
N ASP A 10 -32.90 -6.25 -0.23
CA ASP A 10 -33.41 -6.81 1.03
C ASP A 10 -32.60 -8.04 1.51
N GLU A 11 -31.82 -8.67 0.62
CA GLU A 11 -30.97 -9.83 0.94
C GLU A 11 -29.55 -9.62 0.38
N VAL A 12 -28.53 -9.87 1.21
CA VAL A 12 -27.13 -9.99 0.79
C VAL A 12 -26.71 -11.44 0.94
N ARG A 13 -26.32 -12.07 -0.17
CA ARG A 13 -25.80 -13.44 -0.19
C ARG A 13 -24.29 -13.43 -0.36
N VAL A 14 -23.59 -14.01 0.61
CA VAL A 14 -22.14 -14.27 0.54
C VAL A 14 -21.94 -15.78 0.40
N VAL A 15 -21.23 -16.20 -0.64
CA VAL A 15 -20.92 -17.61 -0.91
C VAL A 15 -19.42 -17.82 -0.81
N PHE A 16 -18.99 -18.75 0.05
CA PHE A 16 -17.60 -19.19 0.14
C PHE A 16 -17.46 -20.51 -0.61
N THR A 17 -16.61 -20.50 -1.65
CA THR A 17 -16.31 -21.70 -2.44
C THR A 17 -14.83 -22.02 -2.29
N ALA A 18 -14.50 -23.26 -1.96
CA ALA A 18 -13.12 -23.72 -1.84
C ALA A 18 -12.79 -24.71 -2.96
N LYS A 19 -11.59 -24.61 -3.54
CA LYS A 19 -11.08 -25.56 -4.56
C LYS A 19 -10.77 -26.95 -3.97
N ARG A 20 -10.62 -27.03 -2.64
CA ARG A 20 -10.30 -28.24 -1.88
C ARG A 20 -11.09 -28.24 -0.58
N SER A 21 -11.35 -29.43 -0.03
CA SER A 21 -11.98 -29.59 1.28
C SER A 21 -11.21 -28.83 2.36
N GLY A 22 -11.93 -28.07 3.19
CA GLY A 22 -11.37 -27.25 4.26
C GLY A 22 -12.40 -26.94 5.32
N ARG A 23 -11.98 -26.25 6.39
CA ARG A 23 -12.87 -25.77 7.46
C ARG A 23 -13.05 -24.27 7.33
N LEU A 24 -14.27 -23.79 7.52
CA LEU A 24 -14.60 -22.38 7.61
C LEU A 24 -15.07 -22.09 9.04
N ALA A 25 -14.31 -21.28 9.76
CA ALA A 25 -14.74 -20.74 11.05
C ALA A 25 -15.37 -19.36 10.81
N VAL A 26 -16.55 -19.14 11.37
CA VAL A 26 -17.24 -17.85 11.36
C VAL A 26 -17.49 -17.39 12.78
N HIS A 27 -17.27 -16.11 13.06
CA HIS A 27 -17.45 -15.54 14.39
C HIS A 27 -18.25 -14.24 14.28
N GLY A 28 -19.19 -14.04 15.21
CA GLY A 28 -19.89 -12.76 15.37
C GLY A 28 -20.63 -12.27 14.12
N LEU A 29 -21.23 -13.19 13.35
CA LEU A 29 -21.99 -12.81 12.15
C LEU A 29 -23.17 -11.90 12.55
N ALA A 30 -23.20 -10.71 11.97
CA ALA A 30 -24.26 -9.75 12.16
C ALA A 30 -24.54 -9.02 10.84
N CYS A 31 -25.80 -8.69 10.62
CA CYS A 31 -26.24 -7.81 9.54
C CYS A 31 -27.22 -6.78 10.11
N GLY A 32 -27.52 -5.73 9.35
CA GLY A 32 -28.42 -4.69 9.81
C GLY A 32 -28.12 -3.32 9.23
N ILE A 33 -28.80 -2.30 9.75
CA ILE A 33 -28.59 -0.91 9.36
C ILE A 33 -27.27 -0.44 9.96
N VAL A 34 -26.31 -0.06 9.12
CA VAL A 34 -25.04 0.52 9.56
C VAL A 34 -25.21 2.03 9.65
N ASN A 35 -25.14 2.58 10.86
CA ASN A 35 -25.17 4.02 11.06
C ASN A 35 -24.20 4.47 12.16
N HIS A 36 -23.60 5.64 11.97
CA HIS A 36 -22.65 6.27 12.89
C HIS A 36 -22.58 7.76 12.58
N LEU A 37 -22.41 8.63 13.57
CA LEU A 37 -22.38 10.09 13.39
C LEU A 37 -21.42 10.56 12.28
N HIS A 38 -20.25 9.93 12.17
CA HIS A 38 -19.29 10.23 11.09
C HIS A 38 -19.78 9.93 9.68
N LEU A 39 -20.87 9.17 9.52
CA LEU A 39 -21.43 8.80 8.23
C LEU A 39 -22.51 9.79 7.78
N ASP A 40 -23.14 10.52 8.72
CA ASP A 40 -24.23 11.45 8.43
C ASP A 40 -23.76 12.60 7.51
N ASP A 41 -22.63 13.22 7.85
CA ASP A 41 -22.05 14.36 7.11
C ASP A 41 -20.80 13.97 6.30
N ALA A 42 -20.55 12.67 6.09
CA ALA A 42 -19.37 12.23 5.37
C ALA A 42 -19.40 12.70 3.91
N ARG A 43 -18.33 13.37 3.47
CA ARG A 43 -18.14 13.66 2.03
C ARG A 43 -18.25 12.35 1.22
N PRO A 44 -18.99 12.31 0.10
CA PRO A 44 -19.22 11.07 -0.67
C PRO A 44 -17.95 10.31 -1.05
N VAL A 45 -16.85 11.03 -1.30
CA VAL A 45 -15.53 10.42 -1.60
C VAL A 45 -15.01 9.53 -0.48
N LEU A 46 -15.32 9.85 0.79
CA LEU A 46 -14.93 9.05 1.94
C LEU A 46 -15.80 7.79 2.07
N LEU A 47 -17.01 7.78 1.52
CA LEU A 47 -17.92 6.64 1.63
C LEU A 47 -17.59 5.51 0.63
N ARG A 48 -16.99 5.85 -0.53
CA ARG A 48 -16.72 4.91 -1.63
C ARG A 48 -15.91 3.66 -1.25
N ASN A 49 -14.94 3.79 -0.35
CA ASN A 49 -14.08 2.69 0.06
C ASN A 49 -14.37 2.19 1.48
N MET A 50 -15.57 2.46 2.02
CA MET A 50 -15.92 2.10 3.39
C MET A 50 -15.93 0.59 3.65
N TYR A 51 -16.06 -0.22 2.61
CA TYR A 51 -15.96 -1.68 2.70
C TYR A 51 -14.55 -2.15 3.14
N GLN A 52 -13.50 -1.37 2.87
CA GLN A 52 -12.12 -1.69 3.27
C GLN A 52 -11.87 -1.56 4.77
N PHE A 53 -12.83 -1.01 5.50
CA PHE A 53 -12.78 -0.78 6.94
C PHE A 53 -13.80 -1.67 7.68
N SER A 54 -14.21 -2.78 7.07
CA SER A 54 -14.96 -3.82 7.77
C SER A 54 -13.99 -4.66 8.62
N PRO A 55 -14.33 -5.02 9.87
CA PRO A 55 -15.61 -4.81 10.56
C PRO A 55 -15.73 -3.48 11.34
N GLU A 56 -14.68 -2.67 11.45
CA GLU A 56 -14.68 -1.49 12.33
C GLU A 56 -15.67 -0.39 11.92
N ALA A 57 -16.08 -0.35 10.65
CA ALA A 57 -17.11 0.56 10.15
C ALA A 57 -18.54 0.06 10.39
N HIS A 58 -18.73 -1.17 10.88
CA HIS A 58 -20.04 -1.77 11.09
C HIS A 58 -20.54 -1.34 12.47
N PHE A 59 -21.31 -0.26 12.50
CA PHE A 59 -22.06 0.19 13.66
C PHE A 59 -23.53 -0.13 13.41
N ILE A 60 -23.94 -1.35 13.80
CA ILE A 60 -25.28 -1.84 13.49
C ILE A 60 -26.27 -1.23 14.50
N THR A 61 -27.18 -0.39 14.02
CA THR A 61 -28.23 0.21 14.86
C THR A 61 -29.48 -0.66 14.93
N THR A 62 -29.77 -1.41 13.86
CA THR A 62 -30.90 -2.33 13.81
C THR A 62 -30.41 -3.67 13.30
N ALA A 63 -30.45 -4.70 14.15
CA ALA A 63 -30.01 -6.04 13.78
C ALA A 63 -30.97 -6.66 12.74
N GLY A 64 -30.39 -7.23 11.68
CA GLY A 64 -31.08 -8.07 10.72
C GLY A 64 -30.95 -9.55 11.07
N LYS A 65 -31.53 -10.40 10.21
CA LYS A 65 -31.42 -11.85 10.34
C LYS A 65 -30.26 -12.38 9.50
N VAL A 66 -29.35 -13.12 10.14
CA VAL A 66 -28.31 -13.89 9.46
C VAL A 66 -28.77 -15.33 9.32
N ILE A 67 -28.64 -15.88 8.11
CA ILE A 67 -28.89 -17.30 7.84
C ILE A 67 -27.61 -17.91 7.30
N LEU A 68 -27.06 -18.89 8.00
CA LEU A 68 -25.93 -19.67 7.55
C LEU A 68 -26.42 -21.00 6.96
N LYS A 69 -25.98 -21.31 5.74
CA LYS A 69 -26.23 -22.60 5.09
C LYS A 69 -24.88 -23.19 4.67
N ALA A 70 -24.60 -24.42 5.08
CA ALA A 70 -23.47 -25.18 4.54
C ALA A 70 -23.86 -25.77 3.17
N GLY A 71 -22.91 -25.80 2.23
CA GLY A 71 -23.09 -26.45 0.94
C GLY A 71 -22.84 -27.96 1.03
N GLY A 72 -23.70 -28.77 0.42
CA GLY A 72 -23.55 -30.23 0.36
C GLY A 72 -23.77 -30.93 1.71
N ALA A 73 -23.05 -32.02 1.97
CA ALA A 73 -23.11 -32.81 3.20
C ALA A 73 -22.19 -32.29 4.33
N ALA A 74 -21.65 -31.06 4.20
CA ALA A 74 -20.75 -30.49 5.20
C ALA A 74 -21.52 -30.19 6.50
N PRO A 75 -21.16 -30.81 7.64
CA PRO A 75 -21.84 -30.53 8.90
C PRO A 75 -21.50 -29.12 9.38
N ILE A 76 -22.52 -28.38 9.82
CA ILE A 76 -22.31 -27.18 10.65
C ILE A 76 -22.07 -27.70 12.07
N ALA A 77 -20.88 -27.46 12.60
CA ALA A 77 -20.54 -27.76 13.99
C ALA A 77 -20.36 -26.45 14.76
N ASP A 78 -20.97 -26.37 15.95
CA ASP A 78 -20.73 -25.28 16.91
C ASP A 78 -19.49 -25.57 17.76
N ASP A 79 -18.35 -25.77 17.10
CA ASP A 79 -17.08 -25.99 17.78
C ASP A 79 -16.42 -24.65 18.11
N LYS A 80 -16.55 -24.24 19.38
CA LYS A 80 -15.95 -23.02 19.92
C LYS A 80 -14.42 -22.99 19.92
N ARG A 81 -13.74 -24.11 19.58
CA ARG A 81 -12.26 -24.23 19.62
C ARG A 81 -11.64 -24.47 18.23
N CYS A 82 -12.37 -24.20 17.16
CA CYS A 82 -11.87 -24.46 15.81
C CYS A 82 -10.78 -23.49 15.31
N ALA A 83 -10.70 -22.27 15.86
CA ALA A 83 -9.68 -21.28 15.53
C ALA A 83 -9.54 -20.23 16.64
N GLU A 84 -8.33 -19.71 16.85
CA GLU A 84 -8.08 -18.57 17.73
C GLU A 84 -8.29 -17.26 16.97
N LEU A 85 -9.09 -16.35 17.55
CA LEU A 85 -9.32 -15.01 17.02
C LEU A 85 -8.71 -13.98 17.96
N PHE A 86 -7.68 -13.29 17.49
CA PHE A 86 -7.07 -12.20 18.25
C PHE A 86 -7.79 -10.88 17.98
N VAL A 87 -8.14 -10.19 19.05
CA VAL A 87 -8.77 -8.86 19.00
C VAL A 87 -7.96 -7.84 19.78
N LYS A 88 -7.94 -6.62 19.29
CA LYS A 88 -7.30 -5.46 19.94
C LYS A 88 -8.34 -4.37 20.18
N SER A 89 -8.31 -3.75 21.35
CA SER A 89 -9.14 -2.59 21.65
C SER A 89 -8.67 -1.34 20.88
N CYS A 90 -9.64 -0.59 20.35
CA CYS A 90 -9.41 0.71 19.77
C CYS A 90 -9.47 1.78 20.87
N ASN A 91 -8.43 2.62 20.99
CA ASN A 91 -8.39 3.67 22.02
C ASN A 91 -9.46 4.76 21.85
N ARG A 92 -10.11 4.84 20.68
CA ARG A 92 -11.15 5.85 20.40
C ARG A 92 -12.56 5.32 20.63
N CYS A 93 -12.91 4.20 19.99
CA CYS A 93 -14.27 3.65 20.06
C CYS A 93 -14.43 2.51 21.08
N ALA A 94 -13.37 2.14 21.81
CA ALA A 94 -13.31 1.05 22.79
C ALA A 94 -13.68 -0.36 22.27
N ARG A 95 -14.02 -0.51 20.98
CA ARG A 95 -14.34 -1.80 20.37
C ARG A 95 -13.10 -2.69 20.30
N PHE A 96 -13.29 -3.96 20.63
CA PHE A 96 -12.34 -5.03 20.33
C PHE A 96 -12.55 -5.48 18.88
N LEU A 97 -11.49 -5.37 18.08
CA LEU A 97 -11.54 -5.59 16.64
C LEU A 97 -10.41 -6.54 16.20
N PRO A 98 -10.65 -7.37 15.16
CA PRO A 98 -9.68 -8.37 14.73
C PRO A 98 -8.32 -7.80 14.35
N VAL A 99 -7.26 -8.51 14.76
CA VAL A 99 -5.87 -8.29 14.34
C VAL A 99 -5.24 -9.61 13.91
N ASN A 100 -4.30 -9.55 12.96
CA ASN A 100 -3.60 -10.73 12.48
C ASN A 100 -2.21 -10.80 13.11
N ILE A 101 -2.09 -11.43 14.28
CA ILE A 101 -0.80 -11.55 14.99
C ILE A 101 0.19 -12.44 14.21
N PRO A 102 -0.19 -13.63 13.69
CA PRO A 102 0.74 -14.46 12.93
C PRO A 102 1.31 -13.77 11.69
N HIS A 103 0.55 -12.85 11.09
CA HIS A 103 0.95 -12.08 9.92
C HIS A 103 0.60 -10.60 10.10
N GLU A 104 1.35 -9.88 10.95
CA GLU A 104 1.08 -8.47 11.32
C GLU A 104 0.93 -7.51 10.13
N ARG A 105 1.56 -7.82 9.00
CA ARG A 105 1.50 -7.05 7.75
C ARG A 105 0.17 -7.18 7.01
N ASN A 106 -0.57 -8.25 7.28
CA ASN A 106 -1.90 -8.48 6.72
C ASN A 106 -2.92 -7.74 7.59
N HIS A 107 -2.98 -6.41 7.41
CA HIS A 107 -3.81 -5.54 8.23
C HIS A 107 -5.29 -5.94 8.15
N LEU A 108 -5.88 -6.18 9.31
CA LEU A 108 -7.32 -6.22 9.50
C LEU A 108 -7.80 -4.83 9.94
N SER A 109 -8.23 -4.68 11.19
CA SER A 109 -8.81 -3.42 11.69
C SER A 109 -7.79 -2.36 12.11
N PHE A 110 -6.51 -2.70 12.19
CA PHE A 110 -5.43 -1.77 12.57
C PHE A 110 -4.28 -1.81 11.57
N SER A 111 -3.76 -0.64 11.20
CA SER A 111 -2.50 -0.54 10.46
C SER A 111 -1.30 -0.72 11.39
N ASN A 112 -0.13 -1.09 10.86
CA ASN A 112 1.07 -1.19 11.69
C ASN A 112 1.60 0.15 12.21
N HIS A 113 2.40 0.09 13.28
CA HIS A 113 3.09 1.24 13.87
C HIS A 113 4.53 1.41 13.37
N CYS A 114 5.42 0.46 13.68
CA CYS A 114 6.83 0.48 13.31
C CYS A 114 7.05 -0.33 12.03
N VAL A 115 6.91 0.33 10.88
CA VAL A 115 7.14 -0.32 9.57
C VAL A 115 8.61 -0.30 9.17
N ALA A 116 9.36 0.72 9.59
CA ALA A 116 10.77 0.87 9.21
C ALA A 116 11.65 -0.11 9.98
N ASP A 117 12.58 -0.75 9.29
CA ASP A 117 13.43 -1.83 9.81
C ASP A 117 14.19 -1.46 11.08
N HIS A 118 14.78 -0.27 11.13
CA HIS A 118 15.48 0.24 12.32
C HIS A 118 14.57 0.49 13.54
N ARG A 119 13.24 0.42 13.38
CA ARG A 119 12.26 0.59 14.48
C ARG A 119 11.65 -0.74 14.92
N ARG A 120 12.05 -1.85 14.30
CA ARG A 120 11.57 -3.20 14.60
C ARG A 120 12.59 -3.94 15.49
N PRO A 121 12.14 -4.80 16.42
CA PRO A 121 10.75 -5.00 16.83
C PRO A 121 10.19 -3.78 17.55
N CYS A 122 8.87 -3.60 17.48
CA CYS A 122 8.20 -2.42 18.03
C CYS A 122 8.24 -2.41 19.57
N LYS A 123 9.04 -1.51 20.15
CA LYS A 123 9.20 -1.41 21.61
C LYS A 123 8.20 -0.47 22.31
N HIS A 124 7.29 0.14 21.55
CA HIS A 124 6.37 1.14 22.07
C HIS A 124 5.18 0.52 22.81
N ASN A 125 4.88 1.01 24.02
CA ASN A 125 3.77 0.56 24.85
C ASN A 125 2.42 0.84 24.17
N GLY A 126 1.52 -0.15 24.18
CA GLY A 126 0.19 -0.05 23.55
C GLY A 126 0.21 -0.22 22.02
N PHE A 127 1.39 -0.24 21.40
CA PHE A 127 1.57 -0.51 19.97
C PHE A 127 2.16 -1.89 19.73
N GLY A 128 3.40 -2.09 20.20
CA GLY A 128 4.17 -3.32 20.02
C GLY A 128 4.19 -4.19 21.27
N ARG A 129 4.09 -3.57 22.45
CA ARG A 129 3.89 -4.27 23.73
C ARG A 129 2.42 -4.17 24.11
N LEU A 130 1.69 -5.25 23.91
CA LEU A 130 0.28 -5.38 24.25
C LEU A 130 0.11 -6.21 25.51
N ARG A 131 -0.93 -5.90 26.29
CA ARG A 131 -1.29 -6.61 27.51
C ARG A 131 -2.73 -7.06 27.37
N ASN A 132 -2.99 -8.33 27.64
CA ASN A 132 -4.35 -8.84 27.74
C ASN A 132 -4.97 -8.30 29.04
N PRO A 133 -6.07 -7.53 28.98
CA PRO A 133 -6.70 -6.97 30.16
C PRO A 133 -7.29 -8.04 31.09
N ASP A 134 -7.63 -9.23 30.56
CA ASP A 134 -8.29 -10.29 31.32
C ASP A 134 -7.30 -11.28 31.95
N THR A 135 -6.21 -11.60 31.25
CA THR A 135 -5.23 -12.62 31.69
C THR A 135 -3.91 -12.04 32.19
N ASP A 136 -3.67 -10.74 32.03
CA ASP A 136 -2.39 -10.08 32.29
C ASP A 136 -1.22 -10.55 31.39
N GLU A 137 -1.50 -11.41 30.41
CA GLU A 137 -0.47 -11.89 29.49
C GLU A 137 0.03 -10.74 28.62
N SER A 138 1.35 -10.70 28.44
CA SER A 138 2.00 -9.69 27.61
C SER A 138 2.43 -10.29 26.27
N LEU A 139 2.20 -9.53 25.20
CA LEU A 139 2.57 -9.88 23.85
C LEU A 139 3.50 -8.80 23.27
N SER A 140 4.59 -9.24 22.64
CA SER A 140 5.51 -8.37 21.91
C SER A 140 5.37 -8.62 20.41
N LEU A 141 5.18 -7.54 19.65
CA LEU A 141 4.95 -7.54 18.21
C LEU A 141 6.15 -6.92 17.46
N ASP A 142 6.44 -7.44 16.26
CA ASP A 142 7.55 -6.95 15.44
C ASP A 142 7.24 -5.57 14.84
N TYR A 143 6.05 -5.40 14.26
CA TYR A 143 5.62 -4.13 13.68
C TYR A 143 4.73 -3.33 14.65
N GLY A 144 3.97 -4.03 15.49
CA GLY A 144 2.96 -3.46 16.37
C GLY A 144 1.76 -2.88 15.59
N PHE A 145 0.69 -2.58 16.30
CA PHE A 145 -0.53 -1.98 15.74
C PHE A 145 -0.72 -0.55 16.24
N GLN A 146 -1.34 0.31 15.44
CA GLN A 146 -1.74 1.66 15.89
C GLN A 146 -2.75 1.60 17.05
N LEU A 147 -2.90 2.70 17.78
CA LEU A 147 -3.84 2.80 18.90
C LEU A 147 -5.29 2.81 18.43
N GLU A 148 -5.58 3.52 17.34
CA GLU A 148 -6.90 3.63 16.74
C GLU A 148 -7.10 2.61 15.61
N CYS A 149 -8.31 2.05 15.52
CA CYS A 149 -8.72 1.27 14.36
C CYS A 149 -8.73 2.15 13.10
N ARG A 150 -8.67 1.53 11.93
CA ARG A 150 -8.57 2.25 10.65
C ARG A 150 -9.79 3.15 10.38
N PHE A 151 -10.97 2.81 10.89
CA PHE A 151 -12.16 3.66 10.84
C PHE A 151 -11.99 4.93 11.68
N CYS A 152 -11.73 4.80 12.98
CA CYS A 152 -11.49 5.96 13.85
C CYS A 152 -10.31 6.80 13.36
N LYS A 153 -9.22 6.15 12.91
CA LYS A 153 -8.10 6.85 12.30
C LYS A 153 -8.52 7.66 11.06
N LYS A 154 -9.44 7.16 10.25
CA LYS A 154 -9.92 7.88 9.05
C LYS A 154 -10.74 9.12 9.40
N PHE A 155 -11.73 8.99 10.29
CA PHE A 155 -12.70 10.05 10.55
C PHE A 155 -12.30 10.99 11.70
N GLU A 156 -11.63 10.48 12.73
CA GLU A 156 -11.32 11.27 13.94
C GLU A 156 -9.92 11.85 13.91
N VAL A 157 -8.98 11.13 13.28
CA VAL A 157 -7.57 11.55 13.22
C VAL A 157 -7.31 12.21 11.87
N ASN A 158 -7.39 11.45 10.79
CA ASN A 158 -7.00 11.91 9.46
C ASN A 158 -7.92 13.03 8.95
N ALA A 159 -9.23 13.00 9.20
CA ALA A 159 -10.12 14.06 8.73
C ALA A 159 -9.80 15.43 9.37
N ALA A 160 -9.36 15.44 10.63
CA ALA A 160 -8.93 16.65 11.33
C ALA A 160 -7.51 17.09 10.95
N HIS A 161 -6.60 16.14 10.73
CA HIS A 161 -5.19 16.44 10.44
C HIS A 161 -4.88 16.68 8.96
N ASN A 162 -5.58 16.04 8.03
CA ASN A 162 -5.30 16.18 6.59
C ASN A 162 -5.51 17.61 6.08
N PRO A 163 -6.55 18.38 6.48
CA PRO A 163 -6.70 19.78 6.09
C PRO A 163 -5.60 20.69 6.65
N LYS A 164 -4.97 20.28 7.76
CA LYS A 164 -3.84 21.01 8.37
C LYS A 164 -2.51 20.70 7.67
N ARG A 165 -2.48 19.79 6.69
CA ARG A 165 -1.26 19.53 5.93
C ARG A 165 -0.91 20.76 5.11
N THR A 166 0.32 21.23 5.24
CA THR A 166 0.78 22.35 4.41
C THR A 166 0.92 21.90 2.97
N ALA A 167 0.77 22.83 2.02
CA ALA A 167 1.03 22.55 0.61
C ALA A 167 2.44 21.99 0.40
N ALA A 168 3.42 22.40 1.21
CA ALA A 168 4.77 21.86 1.16
C ALA A 168 4.87 20.40 1.61
N GLN A 169 4.12 19.97 2.64
CA GLN A 169 4.07 18.55 3.03
C GLN A 169 3.53 17.66 1.91
N MET A 170 2.57 18.16 1.11
CA MET A 170 2.09 17.44 -0.08
C MET A 170 3.12 17.46 -1.22
N LYS A 171 3.87 18.56 -1.36
CA LYS A 171 4.94 18.70 -2.36
C LYS A 171 6.18 17.88 -2.02
N GLU A 172 6.43 17.54 -0.75
CA GLU A 172 7.59 16.76 -0.32
C GLU A 172 7.61 15.36 -0.95
N ASP A 173 6.47 14.66 -0.93
CA ASP A 173 6.33 13.34 -1.56
C ASP A 173 6.49 13.43 -3.08
N ALA A 174 5.95 14.49 -3.68
CA ALA A 174 6.10 14.76 -5.12
C ALA A 174 7.56 15.09 -5.49
N ALA A 175 8.27 15.85 -4.66
CA ALA A 175 9.67 16.22 -4.88
C ALA A 175 10.59 15.00 -4.83
N ARG A 176 10.38 14.09 -3.87
CA ARG A 176 11.15 12.82 -3.81
C ARG A 176 10.91 11.95 -5.04
N ARG A 177 9.64 11.79 -5.42
CA ARG A 177 9.27 11.02 -6.62
C ARG A 177 9.91 11.60 -7.87
N ARG A 178 9.80 12.92 -8.05
CA ARG A 178 10.41 13.64 -9.17
C ARG A 178 11.93 13.50 -9.17
N GLY A 179 12.57 13.57 -8.00
CA GLY A 179 14.01 13.38 -7.88
C GLY A 179 14.47 11.98 -8.33
N PHE A 180 13.70 10.93 -8.03
CA PHE A 180 14.00 9.58 -8.52
C PHE A 180 13.80 9.46 -10.04
N GLU A 181 12.74 10.07 -10.60
CA GLU A 181 12.52 10.11 -12.05
C GLU A 181 13.71 10.79 -12.76
N LEU A 182 14.12 11.98 -12.28
CA LEU A 182 15.26 12.74 -12.82
C LEU A 182 16.57 11.97 -12.68
N LEU A 183 16.79 11.31 -11.55
CA LEU A 183 17.99 10.50 -11.33
C LEU A 183 18.05 9.35 -12.34
N ILE A 184 16.96 8.59 -12.48
CA ILE A 184 16.92 7.46 -13.41
C ILE A 184 17.10 7.94 -14.85
N GLU A 185 16.47 9.04 -15.24
CA GLU A 185 16.64 9.67 -16.54
C GLU A 185 18.11 10.03 -16.80
N ALA A 186 18.77 10.70 -15.85
CA ALA A 186 20.16 11.12 -15.99
C ALA A 186 21.17 9.94 -15.96
N LEU A 187 20.85 8.86 -15.24
CA LEU A 187 21.65 7.64 -15.23
C LEU A 187 21.45 6.80 -16.50
N SER A 188 20.26 6.84 -17.11
CA SER A 188 19.90 6.04 -18.28
C SER A 188 20.10 6.77 -19.62
N GLY A 189 20.42 8.07 -19.59
CA GLY A 189 20.63 8.88 -20.79
C GLY A 189 19.34 9.33 -21.48
N GLY A 190 18.22 9.37 -20.75
CA GLY A 190 16.91 9.78 -21.27
C GLY A 190 15.75 9.19 -20.46
N THR A 191 14.54 9.70 -20.67
CA THR A 191 13.36 9.16 -19.97
C THR A 191 13.03 7.76 -20.51
N PRO A 192 12.70 6.79 -19.66
CA PRO A 192 12.31 5.44 -20.11
C PRO A 192 11.10 5.44 -21.06
N GLN A 193 10.20 6.42 -20.95
CA GLN A 193 9.09 6.59 -21.89
C GLN A 193 9.55 7.08 -23.27
N LEU A 194 10.52 7.99 -23.30
CA LEU A 194 11.11 8.46 -24.55
C LEU A 194 11.93 7.36 -25.21
N GLN A 195 12.70 6.58 -24.43
CA GLN A 195 13.38 5.38 -24.91
C GLN A 195 12.40 4.39 -25.53
N TYR A 196 11.30 4.09 -24.83
CA TYR A 196 10.22 3.25 -25.36
C TYR A 196 9.67 3.78 -26.69
N ARG A 197 9.45 5.10 -26.80
CA ARG A 197 8.99 5.73 -28.04
C ARG A 197 10.02 5.63 -29.16
N HIS A 198 11.31 5.81 -28.86
CA HIS A 198 12.38 5.67 -29.86
C HIS A 198 12.52 4.22 -30.36
N GLU A 199 12.38 3.24 -29.47
CA GLU A 199 12.51 1.82 -29.80
C GLU A 199 11.30 1.28 -30.56
N THR A 200 10.09 1.68 -30.16
CA THR A 200 8.83 1.11 -30.68
C THR A 200 8.14 1.99 -31.72
N GLY A 201 8.48 3.28 -31.78
CA GLY A 201 7.74 4.29 -32.56
C GLY A 201 6.36 4.64 -32.01
N ARG A 202 5.97 4.14 -30.83
CA ARG A 202 4.62 4.29 -30.25
C ARG A 202 4.65 4.90 -28.85
N GLU A 203 3.50 5.42 -28.43
CA GLU A 203 3.32 5.92 -27.07
C GLU A 203 3.12 4.78 -26.08
N LEU A 204 3.87 4.80 -24.98
CA LEU A 204 3.75 3.80 -23.92
C LEU A 204 2.31 3.71 -23.41
N ALA A 205 1.65 4.84 -23.17
CA ALA A 205 0.29 4.88 -22.62
C ALA A 205 -0.73 4.18 -23.55
N ASP A 206 -0.60 4.38 -24.85
CA ASP A 206 -1.51 3.78 -25.84
C ASP A 206 -1.31 2.26 -25.91
N ASP A 207 -0.05 1.80 -25.93
CA ASP A 207 0.28 0.38 -25.91
C ASP A 207 -0.16 -0.29 -24.60
N VAL A 208 -0.07 0.41 -23.46
CA VAL A 208 -0.59 -0.08 -22.17
C VAL A 208 -2.09 -0.24 -22.20
N LEU A 209 -2.80 0.78 -22.68
CA LEU A 209 -4.25 0.74 -22.75
C LEU A 209 -4.72 -0.37 -23.70
N ALA A 210 -4.06 -0.53 -24.85
CA ALA A 210 -4.33 -1.57 -25.82
C ALA A 210 -4.11 -2.98 -25.24
N ARG A 211 -2.95 -3.26 -24.62
CA ARG A 211 -2.69 -4.58 -23.99
C ARG A 211 -3.63 -4.89 -22.83
N SER A 212 -4.13 -3.86 -22.15
CA SER A 212 -5.12 -4.00 -21.07
C SER A 212 -6.54 -4.23 -21.56
N ASN A 213 -6.76 -4.21 -22.88
CA ASN A 213 -8.07 -4.26 -23.52
C ASN A 213 -9.06 -3.25 -22.90
N GLY A 214 -8.58 -2.05 -22.59
CA GLY A 214 -9.36 -0.99 -21.95
C GLY A 214 -9.89 -1.32 -20.55
N CYS A 215 -9.26 -2.25 -19.82
CA CYS A 215 -9.71 -2.71 -18.52
C CYS A 215 -8.62 -2.54 -17.44
N CYS A 216 -9.05 -2.34 -16.19
CA CYS A 216 -8.13 -2.33 -15.06
C CYS A 216 -7.51 -3.71 -14.89
N PHE A 217 -6.18 -3.78 -14.94
CA PHE A 217 -5.44 -5.03 -14.76
C PHE A 217 -5.88 -5.75 -13.48
N ASN A 218 -5.90 -5.06 -12.33
CA ASN A 218 -6.22 -5.70 -11.05
C ASN A 218 -7.68 -6.21 -10.95
N CYS A 219 -8.67 -5.34 -11.17
CA CYS A 219 -10.08 -5.65 -10.87
C CYS A 219 -10.94 -5.98 -12.10
N GLY A 220 -10.37 -5.96 -13.31
CA GLY A 220 -11.06 -6.24 -14.56
C GLY A 220 -12.12 -5.21 -14.99
N LYS A 221 -12.30 -4.11 -14.25
CA LYS A 221 -13.32 -3.11 -14.57
C LYS A 221 -12.94 -2.35 -15.86
N PRO A 222 -13.85 -2.20 -16.83
CA PRO A 222 -13.58 -1.43 -18.04
C PRO A 222 -13.41 0.05 -17.71
N PHE A 223 -12.60 0.76 -18.50
CA PHE A 223 -12.42 2.20 -18.42
C PHE A 223 -13.44 2.90 -19.32
N PRO A 224 -14.47 3.57 -18.77
CA PRO A 224 -15.51 4.19 -19.57
C PRO A 224 -14.90 5.26 -20.47
N LYS A 225 -15.05 5.11 -21.79
CA LYS A 225 -14.51 6.03 -22.80
C LYS A 225 -12.99 6.28 -22.65
N GLY A 226 -12.23 5.28 -22.21
CA GLY A 226 -10.78 5.38 -22.03
C GLY A 226 -10.33 6.36 -20.92
N ARG A 227 -11.23 6.76 -20.00
CA ARG A 227 -10.93 7.71 -18.91
C ARG A 227 -10.88 7.04 -17.55
N GLY A 228 -10.24 7.71 -16.58
CA GLY A 228 -10.22 7.28 -15.18
C GLY A 228 -9.26 6.14 -14.86
N TRP A 229 -8.30 5.89 -15.75
CA TRP A 229 -7.21 4.95 -15.55
C TRP A 229 -5.89 5.67 -15.28
N HIS A 230 -4.94 4.93 -14.72
CA HIS A 230 -3.60 5.38 -14.41
C HIS A 230 -2.59 4.42 -14.99
N LEU A 231 -1.52 4.98 -15.53
CA LEU A 231 -0.33 4.25 -15.90
C LEU A 231 0.46 3.92 -14.63
N ASP A 232 0.46 2.64 -14.25
CA ASP A 232 1.05 2.15 -13.01
C ASP A 232 2.46 1.59 -13.25
N HIS A 233 3.36 1.87 -12.31
CA HIS A 233 4.68 1.26 -12.30
C HIS A 233 4.52 -0.16 -11.76
N THR A 234 4.68 -1.17 -12.61
CA THR A 234 4.51 -2.57 -12.20
C THR A 234 5.34 -2.88 -10.96
N ARG A 235 6.63 -2.52 -10.98
CA ARG A 235 7.51 -2.48 -9.81
C ARG A 235 7.64 -1.03 -9.33
N PRO A 236 7.70 -0.75 -8.03
CA PRO A 236 7.53 0.61 -7.51
C PRO A 236 8.74 1.51 -7.79
N LEU A 237 8.47 2.75 -8.20
CA LEU A 237 9.50 3.80 -8.36
C LEU A 237 10.28 4.07 -7.07
N ALA A 238 9.65 3.89 -5.91
CA ALA A 238 10.32 3.96 -4.61
C ALA A 238 11.46 2.93 -4.45
N LEU A 239 11.57 1.96 -5.35
CA LEU A 239 12.65 0.98 -5.47
C LEU A 239 13.49 1.16 -6.74
N LEU A 240 13.46 2.34 -7.34
CA LEU A 240 14.17 2.71 -8.58
C LEU A 240 13.75 1.94 -9.83
N TRP A 241 12.55 1.36 -9.81
CA TRP A 241 11.94 0.77 -11.01
C TRP A 241 11.16 1.86 -11.77
N PRO A 242 11.60 2.24 -12.98
CA PRO A 242 10.95 3.30 -13.72
C PRO A 242 9.60 2.89 -14.30
N LEU A 243 8.88 3.88 -14.84
CA LEU A 243 7.75 3.64 -15.72
C LEU A 243 8.24 3.32 -17.13
N ASP A 244 8.30 2.04 -17.45
CA ASP A 244 8.82 1.51 -18.71
C ASP A 244 7.76 0.65 -19.44
N GLY A 245 8.19 -0.09 -20.46
CA GLY A 245 7.34 -0.99 -21.26
C GLY A 245 6.55 -2.01 -20.42
N THR A 246 7.01 -2.32 -19.21
CA THR A 246 6.37 -3.29 -18.32
C THR A 246 5.19 -2.73 -17.53
N ALA A 247 4.84 -1.46 -17.67
CA ALA A 247 3.77 -0.80 -16.92
C ALA A 247 2.40 -1.54 -16.95
N THR A 248 1.43 -1.13 -16.14
CA THR A 248 0.06 -1.66 -16.27
C THR A 248 -0.99 -0.56 -16.18
N ALA A 249 -2.21 -0.84 -16.64
CA ALA A 249 -3.33 0.08 -16.49
C ALA A 249 -4.15 -0.27 -15.25
N LEU A 250 -4.24 0.67 -14.29
CA LEU A 250 -5.05 0.52 -13.08
C LEU A 250 -6.13 1.59 -12.99
N CYS A 251 -7.31 1.24 -12.45
CA CYS A 251 -8.28 2.27 -12.06
C CYS A 251 -7.79 3.03 -10.82
N GLY A 252 -8.32 4.23 -10.58
CA GLY A 252 -7.90 5.07 -9.45
C GLY A 252 -7.97 4.39 -8.08
N GLY A 253 -8.94 3.50 -7.87
CA GLY A 253 -9.07 2.70 -6.64
C GLY A 253 -7.90 1.73 -6.48
N CYS A 254 -7.69 0.85 -7.46
CA CYS A 254 -6.61 -0.15 -7.44
C CYS A 254 -5.22 0.52 -7.38
N ASN A 255 -5.02 1.61 -8.11
CA ASN A 255 -3.76 2.37 -8.08
C ASN A 255 -3.46 2.95 -6.69
N SER A 256 -4.49 3.55 -6.06
CA SER A 256 -4.37 4.12 -4.71
C SER A 256 -4.20 3.06 -3.62
N GLU A 257 -4.70 1.84 -3.85
CA GLU A 257 -4.48 0.69 -2.98
C GLU A 257 -3.06 0.16 -3.15
N LYS A 258 -2.59 -0.06 -4.39
CA LYS A 258 -1.25 -0.59 -4.66
C LYS A 258 -0.16 0.30 -4.06
N ARG A 259 -0.20 1.62 -4.33
CA ARG A 259 0.83 2.59 -3.91
C ARG A 259 2.24 2.12 -4.33
N ASP A 260 3.22 2.24 -3.43
CA ASP A 260 4.61 1.84 -3.64
C ASP A 260 4.90 0.38 -3.24
N ARG A 261 3.87 -0.47 -3.11
CA ARG A 261 4.07 -1.90 -2.79
C ARG A 261 4.66 -2.67 -3.97
N ALA A 262 5.51 -3.64 -3.67
CA ALA A 262 5.99 -4.58 -4.67
C ALA A 262 4.84 -5.48 -5.16
N PRO A 263 4.90 -6.05 -6.38
CA PRO A 263 3.86 -6.91 -6.91
C PRO A 263 3.44 -8.03 -5.93
N VAL A 264 4.41 -8.72 -5.33
CA VAL A 264 4.18 -9.83 -4.38
C VAL A 264 3.45 -9.42 -3.10
N GLU A 265 3.50 -8.14 -2.73
CA GLU A 265 2.84 -7.61 -1.54
C GLU A 265 1.41 -7.12 -1.82
N PHE A 266 1.00 -7.06 -3.10
CA PHE A 266 -0.29 -6.53 -3.52
C PHE A 266 -1.16 -7.54 -4.26
N TYR A 267 -0.59 -8.29 -5.20
CA TYR A 267 -1.32 -9.22 -6.05
C TYR A 267 -1.37 -10.61 -5.44
N ALA A 268 -2.50 -11.29 -5.63
CA ALA A 268 -2.62 -12.72 -5.36
C ALA A 268 -1.71 -13.54 -6.31
N PRO A 269 -1.30 -14.76 -5.95
CA PRO A 269 -0.40 -15.58 -6.77
C PRO A 269 -0.88 -15.79 -8.22
N GLU A 270 -2.18 -16.00 -8.43
CA GLU A 270 -2.76 -16.13 -9.77
C GLU A 270 -2.63 -14.84 -10.56
N LYS A 271 -2.80 -13.70 -9.88
CA LYS A 271 -2.70 -12.39 -10.50
C LYS A 271 -1.26 -11.99 -10.83
N LEU A 272 -0.29 -12.52 -10.07
CA LEU A 272 1.14 -12.39 -10.41
C LEU A 272 1.49 -13.17 -11.68
N GLN A 273 0.88 -14.35 -11.87
CA GLN A 273 1.09 -15.14 -13.10
C GLN A 273 0.57 -14.38 -14.33
N GLU A 274 -0.65 -13.83 -14.24
CA GLU A 274 -1.19 -12.96 -15.30
C GLU A 274 -0.30 -11.73 -15.55
N LEU A 275 0.29 -11.16 -14.48
CA LEU A 275 1.19 -10.02 -14.60
C LEU A 275 2.49 -10.40 -15.33
N ALA A 276 3.06 -11.57 -15.03
CA ALA A 276 4.25 -12.09 -15.69
C ALA A 276 4.02 -12.26 -17.19
N GLU A 277 2.90 -12.88 -17.56
CA GLU A 277 2.50 -13.08 -18.96
C GLU A 277 2.27 -11.76 -19.69
N LEU A 278 1.62 -10.79 -19.03
CA LEU A 278 1.32 -9.49 -19.62
C LEU A 278 2.56 -8.62 -19.83
N THR A 279 3.52 -8.68 -18.89
CA THR A 279 4.66 -7.75 -18.84
C THR A 279 5.97 -8.35 -19.33
N GLY A 280 6.04 -9.67 -19.46
CA GLY A 280 7.28 -10.40 -19.73
C GLY A 280 8.25 -10.48 -18.54
N ILE A 281 7.89 -9.93 -17.38
CA ILE A 281 8.72 -10.03 -16.17
C ILE A 281 8.60 -11.45 -15.61
N SER A 282 9.74 -12.04 -15.23
CA SER A 282 9.75 -13.38 -14.66
C SER A 282 9.03 -13.44 -13.31
N MET A 283 8.48 -14.61 -12.98
CA MET A 283 7.82 -14.82 -11.68
C MET A 283 8.76 -14.62 -10.49
N ASP A 284 10.05 -14.93 -10.66
CA ASP A 284 11.06 -14.73 -9.62
C ASP A 284 11.30 -13.24 -9.37
N GLU A 285 11.40 -12.42 -10.41
CA GLU A 285 11.52 -10.96 -10.28
C GLU A 285 10.25 -10.32 -9.70
N LEU A 286 9.05 -10.77 -10.10
CA LEU A 286 7.81 -10.24 -9.52
C LEU A 286 7.65 -10.58 -8.04
N ARG A 287 8.27 -11.67 -7.60
CA ARG A 287 8.32 -12.10 -6.19
C ARG A 287 9.42 -11.42 -5.38
N ASP A 288 10.34 -10.74 -6.03
CA ASP A 288 11.49 -10.11 -5.39
C ASP A 288 11.22 -8.62 -5.09
N PRO A 289 11.03 -8.22 -3.82
CA PRO A 289 10.77 -6.84 -3.45
C PRO A 289 12.05 -5.98 -3.36
N LYS A 290 13.10 -6.32 -4.11
CA LYS A 290 14.38 -5.62 -4.12
C LYS A 290 14.40 -4.35 -4.98
N PRO A 291 15.33 -3.43 -4.69
CA PRO A 291 15.66 -2.32 -5.58
C PRO A 291 16.07 -2.77 -6.98
N ASN A 292 15.93 -1.88 -7.95
CA ASN A 292 16.50 -2.04 -9.27
C ASN A 292 18.03 -2.00 -9.19
N MET A 293 18.64 -3.18 -9.10
CA MET A 293 20.10 -3.31 -8.92
C MET A 293 20.90 -2.80 -10.13
N ALA A 294 20.30 -2.73 -11.33
CA ALA A 294 20.95 -2.13 -12.48
C ALA A 294 21.16 -0.62 -12.27
N VAL A 295 20.11 0.09 -11.83
CA VAL A 295 20.21 1.53 -11.52
C VAL A 295 21.14 1.78 -10.34
N VAL A 296 21.04 0.96 -9.27
CA VAL A 296 21.96 1.05 -8.12
C VAL A 296 23.42 0.88 -8.58
N GLY A 297 23.70 -0.10 -9.43
CA GLY A 297 25.05 -0.35 -9.94
C GLY A 297 25.62 0.83 -10.74
N VAL A 298 24.80 1.52 -11.55
CA VAL A 298 25.24 2.72 -12.28
C VAL A 298 25.45 3.90 -11.33
N LEU A 299 24.55 4.10 -10.35
CA LEU A 299 24.67 5.15 -9.34
C LEU A 299 25.99 5.02 -8.56
N LEU A 300 26.31 3.82 -8.08
CA LEU A 300 27.53 3.56 -7.31
C LEU A 300 28.82 3.83 -8.11
N LYS A 301 28.78 3.65 -9.43
CA LYS A 301 29.91 3.98 -10.33
C LYS A 301 30.03 5.47 -10.63
N ARG A 302 29.00 6.27 -10.32
CA ARG A 302 28.88 7.69 -10.65
C ARG A 302 28.61 8.55 -9.41
N LEU A 303 29.14 8.15 -8.25
CA LEU A 303 28.89 8.86 -6.98
C LEU A 303 29.40 10.30 -7.02
N ASP A 304 30.58 10.56 -7.57
CA ASP A 304 31.12 11.92 -7.69
C ASP A 304 30.20 12.81 -8.54
N TRP A 305 29.82 12.32 -9.73
CA TRP A 305 28.81 12.99 -10.57
C TRP A 305 27.49 13.21 -9.82
N PHE A 306 27.02 12.24 -9.05
CA PHE A 306 25.78 12.36 -8.30
C PHE A 306 25.84 13.51 -7.28
N PHE A 307 26.91 13.58 -6.49
CA PHE A 307 27.07 14.62 -5.48
C PHE A 307 27.38 15.99 -6.09
N ASP A 308 28.31 16.03 -7.03
CA ASP A 308 28.94 17.28 -7.47
C ASP A 308 28.15 17.94 -8.60
N GLU A 309 27.44 17.15 -9.43
CA GLU A 309 26.66 17.66 -10.56
C GLU A 309 25.15 17.49 -10.37
N PHE A 310 24.67 16.27 -10.10
CA PHE A 310 23.24 16.00 -10.04
C PHE A 310 22.55 16.74 -8.88
N LEU A 311 23.12 16.66 -7.67
CA LEU A 311 22.56 17.36 -6.50
C LEU A 311 22.74 18.89 -6.58
N ALA A 312 23.64 19.38 -7.44
CA ALA A 312 23.82 20.81 -7.69
C ALA A 312 22.80 21.38 -8.70
N THR A 313 21.99 20.54 -9.35
CA THR A 313 20.98 21.01 -10.31
C THR A 313 19.91 21.91 -9.68
N PRO A 314 19.26 22.79 -10.46
CA PRO A 314 18.19 23.66 -9.96
C PRO A 314 17.00 22.91 -9.35
N ASP A 315 16.69 21.70 -9.81
CA ASP A 315 15.61 20.89 -9.21
C ASP A 315 16.01 20.31 -7.84
N MET A 316 17.28 19.97 -7.65
CA MET A 316 17.79 19.38 -6.40
C MET A 316 18.13 20.42 -5.34
N THR A 317 18.46 21.65 -5.73
CA THR A 317 18.76 22.75 -4.80
C THR A 317 17.52 23.52 -4.33
N ARG A 318 16.34 23.27 -4.93
CA ARG A 318 15.09 23.91 -4.51
C ARG A 318 14.75 23.60 -3.05
N GLU A 319 14.45 24.66 -2.32
CA GLU A 319 13.99 24.60 -0.94
C GLU A 319 12.48 24.83 -0.85
N HIS A 320 11.80 23.98 -0.10
CA HIS A 320 10.39 24.13 0.25
C HIS A 320 10.20 23.86 1.74
N ASP A 321 9.73 24.88 2.49
CA ASP A 321 9.54 24.85 3.94
C ASP A 321 10.76 24.34 4.72
N GLY A 322 11.96 24.90 4.46
CA GLY A 322 13.18 24.54 5.19
C GLY A 322 13.81 23.21 4.75
N LYS A 323 13.29 22.57 3.70
CA LYS A 323 13.78 21.28 3.19
C LYS A 323 14.26 21.41 1.75
N ILE A 324 15.50 20.99 1.51
CA ILE A 324 16.13 20.97 0.19
C ILE A 324 15.80 19.64 -0.51
N ALA A 325 15.36 19.70 -1.77
CA ALA A 325 14.95 18.52 -2.54
C ALA A 325 16.05 17.43 -2.62
N GLY A 326 17.29 17.83 -2.85
CA GLY A 326 18.44 16.93 -2.92
C GLY A 326 18.68 16.17 -1.62
N GLU A 327 18.50 16.80 -0.46
CA GLU A 327 18.60 16.11 0.84
C GLU A 327 17.51 15.05 1.02
N LEU A 328 16.30 15.35 0.53
CA LEU A 328 15.18 14.41 0.57
C LEU A 328 15.44 13.21 -0.36
N VAL A 329 16.06 13.44 -1.52
CA VAL A 329 16.49 12.39 -2.45
C VAL A 329 17.57 11.53 -1.83
N VAL A 330 18.63 12.11 -1.24
CA VAL A 330 19.69 11.37 -0.54
C VAL A 330 19.11 10.49 0.57
N LYS A 331 18.27 11.06 1.45
CA LYS A 331 17.60 10.31 2.54
C LYS A 331 16.68 9.20 2.01
N ALA A 332 16.04 9.41 0.86
CA ALA A 332 15.19 8.40 0.24
C ALA A 332 16.03 7.28 -0.40
N LEU A 333 17.10 7.62 -1.13
CA LEU A 333 18.03 6.67 -1.73
C LEU A 333 18.71 5.81 -0.68
N GLN A 334 19.11 6.37 0.47
CA GLN A 334 19.68 5.59 1.57
C GLN A 334 18.75 4.44 1.97
N LYS A 335 17.44 4.69 2.10
CA LYS A 335 16.45 3.64 2.41
C LYS A 335 16.29 2.61 1.30
N VAL A 336 16.54 2.99 0.05
CA VAL A 336 16.56 2.04 -1.08
C VAL A 336 17.80 1.16 -0.98
N LEU A 337 18.97 1.77 -0.74
CA LEU A 337 20.25 1.08 -0.61
C LEU A 337 20.24 0.08 0.56
N GLU A 338 19.63 0.44 1.69
CA GLU A 338 19.42 -0.48 2.83
C GLU A 338 18.67 -1.77 2.45
N ARG A 339 17.87 -1.75 1.38
CA ARG A 339 17.11 -2.91 0.87
C ARG A 339 17.88 -3.72 -0.18
N CYS A 340 19.11 -3.34 -0.51
CA CYS A 340 19.96 -4.13 -1.40
C CYS A 340 20.37 -5.47 -0.73
N PRO A 341 20.65 -6.53 -1.52
CA PRO A 341 21.25 -7.75 -1.01
C PRO A 341 22.53 -7.45 -0.23
N GLY A 342 22.62 -7.92 1.02
CA GLY A 342 23.77 -7.66 1.89
C GLY A 342 23.72 -6.31 2.63
N GLY A 343 22.64 -5.53 2.49
CA GLY A 343 22.47 -4.22 3.12
C GLY A 343 22.96 -3.07 2.25
N ALA A 344 23.07 -1.88 2.85
CA ALA A 344 23.50 -0.68 2.13
C ALA A 344 24.96 -0.80 1.68
N PRO A 345 25.26 -0.72 0.37
CA PRO A 345 26.64 -0.79 -0.13
C PRO A 345 27.47 0.46 0.24
N ILE A 346 26.81 1.57 0.59
CA ILE A 346 27.42 2.81 1.05
C ILE A 346 26.44 3.52 2.00
N ASP A 347 26.96 4.27 2.96
CA ASP A 347 26.19 5.26 3.72
C ASP A 347 26.19 6.59 2.94
N LEU A 348 25.17 6.76 2.10
CA LEU A 348 25.00 7.92 1.23
C LEU A 348 24.74 9.20 2.03
N VAL A 349 24.13 9.09 3.21
CA VAL A 349 23.86 10.25 4.09
C VAL A 349 25.15 10.73 4.74
N ALA A 350 25.97 9.80 5.26
CA ALA A 350 27.27 10.14 5.82
C ALA A 350 28.17 10.79 4.77
N GLU A 351 28.24 10.22 3.55
CA GLU A 351 29.02 10.77 2.45
C GLU A 351 28.55 12.17 2.05
N PHE A 352 27.24 12.37 1.92
CA PHE A 352 26.67 13.68 1.64
C PHE A 352 27.05 14.74 2.68
N ASN A 353 26.96 14.40 3.96
CA ASN A 353 27.30 15.31 5.06
C ASN A 353 28.80 15.61 5.11
N SER A 354 29.65 14.62 4.81
CA SER A 354 31.11 14.78 4.71
C SER A 354 31.47 15.81 3.65
N ARG A 355 30.94 15.66 2.42
CA ARG A 355 31.19 16.59 1.30
C ARG A 355 30.71 18.01 1.59
N ARG A 356 29.54 18.15 2.23
CA ARG A 356 29.03 19.46 2.66
C ARG A 356 29.82 20.14 3.75
N SER A 357 30.58 19.39 4.53
CA SER A 357 31.42 19.94 5.61
C SER A 357 32.82 20.30 5.11
N ALA A 358 33.21 19.78 3.93
CA ALA A 358 34.52 20.00 3.32
C ALA A 358 34.56 21.15 2.31
N GLY A 359 33.39 21.62 1.83
CA GLY A 359 33.23 22.83 1.02
C GLY A 359 32.56 23.94 1.82
#